data_AF-A0A6G2DP53-F1
#
_entry.id   AF-A0A6G2DP53-F1
#
_cell.length_a   1.000
_cell.length_b   1.000
_cell.length_c   1.000
_cell.angle_alpha   90.00
_cell.angle_beta   90.00
_cell.angle_gamma   90.00
#
_symmetry.space_group_name_H-M   'P 1'
#
loop_
_entity.id
_entity.type
_entity.pdbx_description
1 polymer ?
#
loop_
_entity_poly.entity_id
_entity_poly.type
_entity_poly.pdbx_seq_one_letter_code
_entity_poly.pdbx_strand_id
1 'polypeptide(L)'
;ITFTNHDELIWHLHNTAFFERQEIFSTPILFEQKALTIKKFEVYFPDFMGSARQELAQYRQAIGQHDHPEQLEHLMYTILTHAENLSTQLLENRPPIKVLIISNFDHAISLTFVDMLSYYCNNRFTFDIWDELKTSPEILNQTDYDIIVSNFYIPGITKKFICRNHLSIMNLVNHLNT
;
A
#
# COMPACT_ATOMS: atom_id res chain seq x y z
N ILE A 1 -4.00 13.13 -1.62
CA ILE A 1 -2.65 13.33 -2.18
C ILE A 1 -2.39 14.83 -2.20
N THR A 2 -1.24 15.26 -1.68
CA THR A 2 -0.76 16.64 -1.59
C THR A 2 0.66 16.69 -2.14
N PHE A 3 1.00 17.69 -2.94
CA PHE A 3 2.36 17.84 -3.46
C PHE A 3 3.06 19.00 -2.75
N THR A 4 4.25 18.76 -2.17
CA THR A 4 4.96 19.79 -1.40
C THR A 4 5.40 20.96 -2.28
N ASN A 5 6.00 20.66 -3.44
CA ASN A 5 6.48 21.66 -4.39
C ASN A 5 5.76 21.52 -5.74
N HIS A 6 4.55 22.08 -5.79
CA HIS A 6 3.69 22.03 -6.98
C HIS A 6 4.36 22.64 -8.21
N ASP A 7 5.05 23.77 -8.07
CA ASP A 7 5.63 24.50 -9.20
C ASP A 7 6.79 23.72 -9.84
N GLU A 8 7.64 23.11 -9.03
CA GLU A 8 8.74 22.26 -9.51
C GLU A 8 8.20 21.02 -10.23
N LEU A 9 7.18 20.37 -9.69
CA LEU A 9 6.54 19.22 -10.35
C LEU A 9 5.91 19.62 -11.69
N ILE A 10 5.21 20.76 -11.75
CA ILE A 10 4.65 21.29 -12.99
C ILE A 10 5.78 21.59 -13.99
N TRP A 11 6.88 22.21 -13.54
CA TRP A 11 8.02 22.51 -14.39
C TRP A 11 8.64 21.23 -15.00
N HIS A 12 8.83 20.19 -14.19
CA HIS A 12 9.30 18.89 -14.67
C HIS A 12 8.34 18.27 -15.69
N LEU A 13 7.04 18.22 -15.39
CA LEU A 13 6.03 17.64 -16.29
C LEU A 13 5.92 18.41 -17.61
N HIS A 14 5.99 19.73 -17.55
CA HIS A 14 5.96 20.57 -18.73
C HIS A 14 7.19 20.31 -19.60
N ASN A 15 8.39 20.36 -19.03
CA ASN A 15 9.62 20.09 -19.77
C ASN A 15 9.62 18.68 -20.37
N THR A 16 9.25 17.67 -19.58
CA THR A 16 9.13 16.30 -20.08
C THR A 16 8.16 16.20 -21.25
N ALA A 17 7.03 16.91 -21.22
CA ALA A 17 6.07 16.88 -22.33
C ALA A 17 6.58 17.52 -23.62
N PHE A 18 7.47 18.51 -23.54
CA PHE A 18 8.03 19.21 -24.71
C PHE A 18 9.36 18.63 -25.20
N PHE A 19 10.09 17.85 -24.39
CA PHE A 19 11.32 17.16 -24.78
C PHE A 19 11.08 15.79 -25.44
N GLU A 20 10.02 15.66 -26.26
CA GLU A 20 9.73 14.41 -26.97
C GLU A 20 10.95 13.93 -27.76
N ARG A 21 11.43 12.71 -27.46
CA ARG A 21 12.60 12.05 -28.10
C ARG A 21 13.95 12.77 -27.95
N GLN A 22 14.04 13.81 -27.14
CA GLN A 22 15.29 14.48 -26.81
C GLN A 22 15.93 13.94 -25.53
N GLU A 23 15.12 13.32 -24.66
CA GLU A 23 15.60 12.62 -23.48
C GLU A 23 15.97 11.17 -23.77
N ILE A 24 17.20 10.79 -23.39
CA ILE A 24 17.61 9.39 -23.37
C ILE A 24 16.62 8.54 -22.55
N PHE A 25 16.31 7.34 -23.04
CA PHE A 25 15.34 6.41 -22.45
C PHE A 25 13.86 6.82 -22.53
N SER A 26 13.46 7.85 -23.27
CA SER A 26 12.03 8.11 -23.57
C SER A 26 11.45 7.04 -24.50
N THR A 27 12.27 6.52 -25.42
CA THR A 27 11.91 5.50 -26.40
C THR A 27 12.93 4.36 -26.33
N PRO A 28 12.63 3.25 -25.65
CA PRO A 28 13.55 2.12 -25.55
C PRO A 28 13.70 1.41 -26.90
N ILE A 29 14.92 0.99 -27.24
CA ILE A 29 15.20 0.23 -28.48
C ILE A 29 15.09 -1.28 -28.25
N LEU A 30 15.52 -1.77 -27.08
CA LEU A 30 15.56 -3.21 -26.75
C LEU A 30 14.97 -3.57 -25.38
N PHE A 31 14.93 -2.63 -24.43
CA PHE A 31 14.50 -2.92 -23.06
C PHE A 31 13.71 -1.77 -22.44
N GLU A 32 12.42 -2.01 -22.18
CA GLU A 32 11.49 -1.01 -21.67
C GLU A 32 11.49 -0.92 -20.12
N GLN A 33 12.62 -0.57 -19.53
CA GLN A 33 12.76 -0.55 -18.06
C GLN A 33 11.75 0.39 -17.36
N LYS A 34 11.41 1.52 -17.98
CA LYS A 34 10.43 2.49 -17.46
C LYS A 34 9.02 1.90 -17.44
N ALA A 35 8.57 1.33 -18.56
CA ALA A 35 7.27 0.67 -18.64
C ALA A 35 7.13 -0.49 -17.64
N LEU A 36 8.20 -1.28 -17.45
CA LEU A 36 8.22 -2.34 -16.42
C LEU A 36 8.10 -1.78 -15.00
N THR A 37 8.72 -0.62 -14.73
CA THR A 37 8.61 0.05 -13.43
C THR A 37 7.18 0.54 -13.19
N ILE A 38 6.59 1.20 -14.19
CA ILE A 38 5.23 1.71 -14.14
C ILE A 38 4.22 0.58 -13.92
N LYS A 39 4.35 -0.54 -14.65
CA LYS A 39 3.50 -1.73 -14.49
C LYS A 39 3.51 -2.27 -13.06
N LYS A 40 4.67 -2.23 -12.38
CA LYS A 40 4.74 -2.64 -10.96
C LYS A 40 3.92 -1.71 -10.07
N PHE A 41 4.00 -0.39 -10.27
CA PHE A 41 3.17 0.57 -9.53
C PHE A 41 1.68 0.41 -9.82
N GLU A 42 1.32 0.11 -11.07
CA GLU A 42 -0.06 -0.11 -11.50
C GLU A 42 -0.72 -1.31 -10.82
N VAL A 43 0.05 -2.38 -10.52
CA VAL A 43 -0.45 -3.50 -9.71
C VAL A 43 -0.82 -3.07 -8.28
N TYR A 44 -0.08 -2.13 -7.69
CA TYR A 44 -0.30 -1.70 -6.31
C TYR A 44 -1.30 -0.54 -6.17
N PHE A 45 -1.43 0.30 -7.20
CA PHE A 45 -2.23 1.53 -7.16
C PHE A 45 -3.01 1.76 -8.46
N PRO A 46 -3.86 0.80 -8.90
CA PRO A 46 -4.49 0.85 -10.23
C PRO A 46 -5.35 2.10 -10.44
N ASP A 47 -6.13 2.52 -9.44
CA ASP A 47 -7.04 3.67 -9.56
C ASP A 47 -6.29 5.00 -9.73
N PHE A 48 -5.22 5.18 -8.94
CA PHE A 48 -4.34 6.35 -9.06
C PHE A 48 -3.68 6.37 -10.43
N MET A 49 -3.12 5.23 -10.86
CA MET A 49 -2.41 5.12 -12.13
C MET A 49 -3.33 5.36 -13.32
N GLY A 50 -4.56 4.83 -13.28
CA GLY A 50 -5.58 5.08 -14.29
C GLY A 50 -5.98 6.56 -14.38
N SER A 51 -6.25 7.18 -13.22
CA SER A 51 -6.65 8.59 -13.15
C SER A 51 -5.53 9.51 -13.62
N ALA A 52 -4.31 9.34 -13.12
CA ALA A 52 -3.15 10.15 -13.52
C ALA A 52 -2.85 10.02 -15.01
N ARG A 53 -2.97 8.80 -15.57
CA ARG A 53 -2.76 8.55 -17.00
C ARG A 53 -3.81 9.27 -17.85
N GLN A 54 -5.07 9.26 -17.43
CA GLN A 54 -6.14 9.99 -18.11
C GLN A 54 -5.88 11.50 -18.10
N GLU A 55 -5.57 12.08 -16.94
CA GLU A 55 -5.30 13.52 -16.81
C GLU A 55 -4.07 13.96 -17.63
N LEU A 56 -2.99 13.19 -17.61
CA LEU A 56 -1.81 13.47 -18.43
C LEU A 56 -2.08 13.34 -19.92
N ALA A 57 -2.91 12.38 -20.35
CA ALA A 57 -3.32 12.26 -21.74
C ALA A 57 -4.13 13.48 -22.20
N GLN A 58 -5.04 13.98 -21.35
CA GLN A 58 -5.80 15.20 -21.64
C GLN A 58 -4.90 16.43 -21.69
N TYR A 59 -3.95 16.57 -20.76
CA TYR A 59 -2.96 17.65 -20.78
C TYR A 59 -2.18 17.65 -22.09
N ARG A 60 -1.67 16.49 -22.52
CA ARG A 60 -0.95 16.32 -23.78
C ARG A 60 -1.77 16.75 -24.99
N GLN A 61 -3.04 16.36 -25.04
CA GLN A 61 -3.96 16.80 -26.10
C GLN A 61 -4.13 18.32 -26.10
N ALA A 62 -4.27 18.94 -24.92
CA ALA A 62 -4.46 20.38 -24.79
C ALA A 62 -3.25 21.21 -25.26
N ILE A 63 -2.02 20.70 -25.11
CA ILE A 63 -0.80 21.37 -25.58
C ILE A 63 -0.39 21.00 -27.01
N GLY A 64 -1.20 20.20 -27.71
CA GLY A 64 -0.92 19.76 -29.09
C GLY A 64 0.20 18.72 -29.23
N GLN A 65 0.55 18.01 -28.15
CA GLN A 65 1.60 16.98 -28.13
C GLN A 65 0.97 15.58 -28.07
N HIS A 66 0.45 15.07 -29.20
CA HIS A 66 -0.29 13.80 -29.25
C HIS A 66 0.28 12.73 -30.20
N ASP A 67 1.34 13.03 -30.94
CA ASP A 67 1.85 12.16 -32.01
C ASP A 67 2.69 10.97 -31.49
N HIS A 68 3.08 11.01 -30.22
CA HIS A 68 4.00 10.04 -29.61
C HIS A 68 3.40 9.42 -28.35
N PRO A 69 2.56 8.36 -28.45
CA PRO A 69 1.88 7.77 -27.31
C PRO A 69 2.84 7.27 -26.22
N GLU A 70 4.07 6.86 -26.58
CA GLU A 70 5.13 6.44 -25.65
C GLU A 70 5.49 7.53 -24.62
N GLN A 71 5.29 8.80 -24.94
CA GLN A 71 5.60 9.91 -24.04
C GLN A 71 4.67 9.95 -22.82
N LEU A 72 3.48 9.37 -22.92
CA LEU A 72 2.55 9.29 -21.79
C LEU A 72 3.15 8.48 -20.64
N GLU A 73 3.79 7.36 -20.96
CA GLU A 73 4.45 6.52 -19.96
C GLU A 73 5.67 7.25 -19.35
N HIS A 74 6.36 8.07 -20.13
CA HIS A 74 7.45 8.89 -19.58
C HIS A 74 6.95 9.97 -18.62
N LEU A 75 5.82 10.62 -18.92
CA LEU A 75 5.17 11.54 -17.96
C LEU A 75 4.68 10.83 -16.70
N MET A 76 4.13 9.62 -16.83
CA MET A 76 3.76 8.79 -15.67
C MET A 76 4.99 8.50 -14.80
N TYR A 77 6.13 8.15 -15.41
CA TYR A 77 7.39 7.97 -14.70
C TYR A 77 7.87 9.27 -14.01
N THR A 78 7.75 10.43 -14.68
CA THR A 78 8.11 11.73 -14.09
C THR A 78 7.27 12.03 -12.85
N ILE A 79 5.94 11.83 -12.90
CA ILE A 79 5.09 11.97 -11.70
C ILE A 79 5.59 11.06 -10.58
N LEU A 80 5.80 9.77 -10.86
CA LEU A 80 6.20 8.80 -9.84
C LEU A 80 7.55 9.12 -9.16
N THR A 81 8.45 9.79 -9.87
CA THR A 81 9.82 10.05 -9.42
C THR A 81 10.04 11.45 -8.85
N HIS A 82 9.27 12.45 -9.30
CA HIS A 82 9.44 13.85 -8.88
C HIS A 82 8.33 14.32 -7.94
N ALA A 83 7.21 13.62 -7.84
CA ALA A 83 6.22 13.90 -6.81
C ALA A 83 6.71 13.40 -5.45
N GLU A 84 7.24 14.32 -4.65
CA GLU A 84 7.77 14.04 -3.33
C GLU A 84 6.74 13.31 -2.44
N ASN A 85 7.18 12.25 -1.77
CA ASN A 85 6.37 11.44 -0.86
C ASN A 85 5.10 10.80 -1.47
N LEU A 86 4.96 10.78 -2.79
CA LEU A 86 3.77 10.22 -3.45
C LEU A 86 3.53 8.76 -3.06
N SER A 87 4.57 7.92 -3.07
CA SER A 87 4.46 6.50 -2.70
C SER A 87 4.01 6.33 -1.24
N THR A 88 4.57 7.12 -0.32
CA THR A 88 4.19 7.12 1.10
C THR A 88 2.73 7.52 1.27
N GLN A 89 2.30 8.61 0.62
CA GLN A 89 0.90 9.06 0.68
C GLN A 89 -0.07 8.03 0.09
N LEU A 90 0.30 7.36 -1.00
CA LEU A 90 -0.50 6.28 -1.59
C LEU A 90 -0.63 5.08 -0.65
N LEU A 91 0.40 4.80 0.16
CA LEU A 91 0.38 3.74 1.17
C LEU A 91 -0.39 4.12 2.42
N GLU A 92 -0.28 5.37 2.88
CA GLU A 92 -1.00 5.91 4.04
C GLU A 92 -2.51 5.99 3.82
N ASN A 93 -2.95 6.23 2.59
CA ASN A 93 -4.38 6.26 2.24
C ASN A 93 -5.03 4.86 2.19
N ARG A 94 -4.29 3.79 2.47
CA ARG A 94 -4.88 2.44 2.56
C ARG A 94 -5.55 2.26 3.92
N PRO A 95 -6.68 1.53 3.99
CA PRO A 95 -7.30 1.22 5.27
C PRO A 95 -6.32 0.48 6.20
N PRO A 96 -6.40 0.72 7.52
CA PRO A 96 -5.61 0.00 8.50
C PRO A 96 -6.02 -1.48 8.52
N ILE A 97 -5.06 -2.35 8.84
CA ILE A 97 -5.29 -3.78 9.00
C ILE A 97 -5.60 -4.03 10.48
N LYS A 98 -6.83 -4.42 10.76
CA LYS A 98 -7.32 -4.67 12.11
C LYS A 98 -6.97 -6.08 12.56
N VAL A 99 -6.23 -6.20 13.65
CA VAL A 99 -5.74 -7.46 14.19
C VAL A 99 -6.28 -7.68 15.59
N LEU A 100 -7.06 -8.74 15.78
CA LEU A 100 -7.58 -9.14 17.08
C LEU A 100 -6.64 -10.15 17.75
N ILE A 101 -6.27 -9.88 19.00
CA ILE A 101 -5.44 -10.77 19.82
C ILE A 101 -6.30 -11.43 20.90
N ILE A 102 -6.28 -12.76 20.91
CA ILE A 102 -7.01 -13.58 21.88
C ILE A 102 -6.00 -14.49 22.60
N SER A 103 -6.07 -14.54 23.92
CA SER A 103 -5.26 -15.42 24.74
C SER A 103 -6.13 -16.21 25.70
N ASN A 104 -5.81 -17.49 25.90
CA ASN A 104 -6.46 -18.33 26.91
C ASN A 104 -5.80 -18.25 28.30
N PHE A 105 -4.71 -17.49 28.46
CA PHE A 105 -4.07 -17.33 29.77
C PHE A 105 -4.82 -16.31 30.63
N ASP A 106 -4.84 -15.06 30.19
CA ASP A 106 -5.55 -13.95 30.80
C ASP A 106 -5.59 -12.76 29.82
N HIS A 107 -6.24 -11.69 30.26
CA HIS A 107 -6.33 -10.44 29.50
C HIS A 107 -5.01 -9.64 29.48
N ALA A 108 -4.18 -9.76 30.52
CA ALA A 108 -2.95 -8.98 30.66
C ALA A 108 -1.89 -9.37 29.62
N ILE A 109 -1.80 -10.65 29.26
CA ILE A 109 -0.89 -11.09 28.20
C ILE A 109 -1.33 -10.60 26.81
N SER A 110 -2.64 -10.52 26.55
CA SER A 110 -3.15 -9.96 25.28
C SER A 110 -2.80 -8.48 25.17
N LEU A 111 -2.95 -7.70 26.24
CA LEU A 111 -2.51 -6.30 26.29
C LEU A 111 -1.00 -6.18 26.06
N THR A 112 -0.21 -7.05 26.68
CA THR A 112 1.25 -7.07 26.49
C THR A 112 1.62 -7.32 25.02
N PHE A 113 0.88 -8.21 24.33
CA PHE A 113 1.07 -8.43 22.90
C PHE A 113 0.64 -7.24 22.06
N VAL A 114 -0.49 -6.58 22.38
CA VAL A 114 -0.91 -5.34 21.71
C VAL A 114 0.19 -4.28 21.82
N ASP A 115 0.72 -4.04 23.02
CA ASP A 115 1.76 -3.03 23.24
C ASP A 115 3.02 -3.31 22.41
N MET A 116 3.53 -4.55 22.49
CA MET A 116 4.75 -4.91 21.77
C MET A 116 4.55 -4.94 20.25
N LEU A 117 3.41 -5.44 19.75
CA LEU A 117 3.14 -5.48 18.31
C LEU A 117 2.90 -4.07 17.76
N SER A 118 2.22 -3.21 18.50
CA SER A 118 2.06 -1.80 18.12
C SER A 118 3.40 -1.08 18.02
N TYR A 119 4.39 -1.48 18.83
CA TYR A 119 5.75 -0.94 18.76
C TYR A 119 6.58 -1.49 17.58
N TYR A 120 6.49 -2.79 17.30
CA TYR A 120 7.35 -3.45 16.30
C TYR A 120 6.77 -3.54 14.89
N CYS A 121 5.44 -3.49 14.74
CA CYS A 121 4.78 -3.53 13.44
C CYS A 121 4.62 -2.13 12.85
N ASN A 122 4.49 -2.08 11.53
CA ASN A 122 4.20 -0.83 10.83
C ASN A 122 2.84 -0.26 11.29
N ASN A 123 2.72 1.07 11.36
CA ASN A 123 1.54 1.86 11.69
C ASN A 123 0.28 1.53 10.87
N ARG A 124 0.39 0.71 9.81
CA ARG A 124 -0.75 0.14 9.09
C ARG A 124 -1.56 -0.86 9.92
N PHE A 125 -0.98 -1.47 10.96
CA PHE A 125 -1.70 -2.41 11.81
C PHE A 125 -2.31 -1.69 13.01
N THR A 126 -3.56 -2.01 13.31
CA THR A 126 -4.22 -1.65 14.56
C THR A 126 -4.50 -2.94 15.32
N PHE A 127 -4.05 -2.99 16.57
CA PHE A 127 -4.15 -4.18 17.41
C PHE A 127 -5.14 -3.95 18.54
N ASP A 128 -6.09 -4.87 18.66
CA ASP A 128 -7.10 -4.87 19.71
C ASP A 128 -7.13 -6.24 20.40
N ILE A 129 -7.78 -6.29 21.56
CA ILE A 129 -8.01 -7.52 22.31
C ILE A 129 -9.48 -7.89 22.28
N TRP A 130 -9.77 -9.15 22.57
CA TRP A 130 -11.15 -9.57 22.81
C TRP A 130 -11.53 -9.33 24.28
N ASP A 131 -12.40 -8.37 24.53
CA ASP A 131 -12.86 -7.95 25.86
C ASP A 131 -14.27 -8.45 26.21
N GLU A 132 -14.97 -9.04 25.24
CA GLU A 132 -16.32 -9.58 25.42
C GLU A 132 -16.33 -10.94 26.16
N LEU A 133 -17.30 -11.10 27.07
CA LEU A 133 -17.49 -12.30 27.89
C LEU A 133 -17.74 -13.59 27.10
N LYS A 134 -18.33 -13.47 25.91
CA LYS A 134 -18.68 -14.62 25.06
C LYS A 134 -17.86 -14.56 23.79
N THR A 135 -17.26 -15.69 23.43
CA THR A 135 -16.51 -15.85 22.19
C THR A 135 -16.99 -17.09 21.46
N SER A 136 -17.27 -16.97 20.17
CA SER A 136 -17.52 -18.11 19.30
C SER A 136 -16.97 -17.83 17.90
N PRO A 137 -16.72 -18.87 17.09
CA PRO A 137 -16.29 -18.70 15.70
C PRO A 137 -17.26 -17.84 14.89
N GLU A 138 -18.58 -18.02 15.11
CA GLU A 138 -19.62 -17.25 14.44
C GLU A 138 -19.52 -15.75 14.75
N ILE A 139 -19.31 -15.41 16.03
CA ILE A 139 -19.13 -14.02 16.47
C ILE A 139 -17.86 -13.44 15.85
N LEU A 140 -16.74 -14.15 15.99
CA LEU A 140 -15.44 -13.70 15.51
C LEU A 140 -15.41 -13.49 13.98
N ASN A 141 -16.10 -14.34 13.22
CA ASN A 141 -16.22 -14.21 11.78
C ASN A 141 -17.10 -13.02 11.34
N GLN A 142 -17.96 -12.49 12.21
CA GLN A 142 -18.83 -11.33 11.93
C GLN A 142 -18.19 -9.99 12.30
N THR A 143 -17.08 -9.99 13.04
CA THR A 143 -16.34 -8.76 13.39
C THR A 143 -15.79 -8.04 12.15
N ASP A 144 -15.23 -6.85 12.31
CA ASP A 144 -14.53 -6.12 11.25
C ASP A 144 -13.00 -6.33 11.27
N TYR A 145 -12.49 -7.20 12.15
CA TYR A 145 -11.07 -7.57 12.16
C TYR A 145 -10.67 -8.35 10.90
N ASP A 146 -9.54 -7.99 10.31
CA ASP A 146 -8.96 -8.66 9.14
C ASP A 146 -8.22 -9.94 9.52
N ILE A 147 -7.55 -9.92 10.68
CA ILE A 147 -6.69 -11.00 11.17
C ILE A 147 -7.06 -11.32 12.61
N ILE A 148 -7.16 -12.61 12.92
CA ILE A 148 -7.31 -13.11 14.30
C ILE A 148 -6.03 -13.85 14.68
N VAL A 149 -5.42 -13.45 15.80
CA VAL A 149 -4.24 -14.07 16.38
C VAL A 149 -4.62 -14.72 17.71
N SER A 150 -4.26 -15.99 17.88
CA SER A 150 -4.52 -16.70 19.13
C SER A 150 -3.38 -17.65 19.52
N ASN A 151 -3.21 -17.84 20.83
CA ASN A 151 -2.34 -18.87 21.39
C ASN A 151 -3.03 -20.24 21.55
N PHE A 152 -4.30 -20.36 21.15
CA PHE A 152 -5.06 -21.60 21.09
C PHE A 152 -5.86 -21.70 19.80
N TYR A 153 -6.12 -22.94 19.37
CA TYR A 153 -6.88 -23.19 18.16
C TYR A 153 -8.37 -22.89 18.35
N ILE A 154 -8.96 -22.16 17.40
CA ILE A 154 -10.39 -21.86 17.36
C ILE A 154 -10.96 -22.52 16.08
N PRO A 155 -11.74 -23.61 16.19
CA PRO A 155 -12.29 -24.28 15.01
C PRO A 155 -13.32 -23.38 14.32
N GLY A 156 -13.35 -23.37 12.98
CA GLY A 156 -14.41 -22.69 12.22
C GLY A 156 -14.18 -21.20 11.92
N ILE A 157 -12.98 -20.66 12.17
CA ILE A 157 -12.63 -19.31 11.70
C ILE A 157 -12.44 -19.30 10.18
N THR A 158 -13.15 -18.41 9.49
CA THR A 158 -13.09 -18.24 8.03
C THR A 158 -12.17 -17.10 7.60
N LYS A 159 -11.75 -16.25 8.55
CA LYS A 159 -10.83 -15.12 8.35
C LYS A 159 -9.37 -15.58 8.36
N LYS A 160 -8.44 -14.66 8.07
CA LYS A 160 -7.00 -14.94 8.25
C LYS A 160 -6.75 -15.21 9.74
N PHE A 161 -6.35 -16.44 10.04
CA PHE A 161 -6.18 -16.92 11.41
C PHE A 161 -4.74 -17.37 11.65
N ILE A 162 -4.11 -16.80 12.67
CA ILE A 162 -2.76 -17.14 13.09
C ILE A 162 -2.86 -17.80 14.48
N CYS A 163 -2.79 -19.13 14.50
CA CYS A 163 -2.76 -19.91 15.73
C CYS A 163 -1.34 -20.35 16.05
N ARG A 164 -0.78 -19.92 17.18
CA ARG A 164 0.55 -20.37 17.62
C ARG A 164 0.64 -20.50 19.13
N ASN A 165 0.68 -21.74 19.60
CA ASN A 165 0.78 -22.10 21.02
C ASN A 165 2.07 -21.57 21.69
N HIS A 166 3.14 -21.39 20.92
CA HIS A 166 4.38 -20.74 21.34
C HIS A 166 4.69 -19.57 20.40
N LEU A 167 4.15 -18.40 20.73
CA LEU A 167 4.38 -17.17 20.00
C LEU A 167 5.69 -16.53 20.49
N SER A 168 6.80 -16.83 19.80
CA SER A 168 7.89 -15.86 19.78
C SER A 168 7.36 -14.60 19.12
N ILE A 169 7.34 -13.49 19.85
CA ILE A 169 6.75 -12.27 19.36
C ILE A 169 7.42 -11.76 18.08
N MET A 170 8.74 -11.95 17.97
CA MET A 170 9.48 -11.59 16.75
C MET A 170 9.08 -12.44 15.56
N ASN A 171 8.70 -13.69 15.76
CA ASN A 171 8.18 -14.51 14.66
C ASN A 171 6.80 -14.01 14.20
N LEU A 172 5.98 -13.50 15.13
CA LEU A 172 4.70 -12.89 14.78
C LEU A 172 4.88 -11.56 14.05
N VAL A 173 5.78 -10.70 14.52
CA VAL A 173 6.16 -9.45 13.86
C VAL A 173 6.61 -9.72 12.43
N ASN A 174 7.53 -10.66 12.24
CA ASN A 174 8.01 -11.03 10.91
C ASN A 174 6.87 -11.55 10.01
N HIS A 175 5.97 -12.36 10.56
CA HIS A 175 4.84 -12.90 9.80
C HIS A 175 3.80 -11.85 9.42
N LEU A 176 3.62 -10.80 10.24
CA LEU A 176 2.70 -9.70 9.93
C LEU A 176 3.32 -8.71 8.94
N ASN A 177 4.64 -8.50 8.99
CA ASN A 177 5.33 -7.56 8.10
C ASN A 177 5.71 -8.15 6.71
N THR A 178 5.49 -9.45 6.48
CA THR A 178 5.73 -10.13 5.19
C THR A 178 4.46 -10.20 4.36
#